data_AF-A0A653DIH1-F1
#
_entry.id   AF-A0A653DIH1-F1
#
_cell.length_a   1.000
_cell.length_b   1.000
_cell.length_c   1.000
_cell.angle_alpha   90.00
_cell.angle_beta   90.00
_cell.angle_gamma   90.00
#
_symmetry.space_group_name_H-M   'P 1'
#
loop_
_entity.id
_entity.type
_entity.pdbx_description
1 polymer ?
#
loop_
_entity_poly.entity_id
_entity_poly.type
_entity_poly.pdbx_seq_one_letter_code
_entity_poly.pdbx_strand_id
1 'polypeptide(L)'
;MLIDFNWRIKLFCIDSLRESLNILKDVDSILYMDSDTLFLTPVETVWEHFHKFNATQMAALVPEHEDPNVGWYNRFAKHPYYGKLGVNSGVMLMNLTRMRAFQWKEYVVPIYKKYKLKITWGDQDIINIIFHYHPDKLYIYSCRFNYRPDHCMYTSVCKQAEKEGVAVIHGSRGFFHSEKQPVFQAVYRSFEEFHLGGDVYKDFYQQLESYLESAQNNNCGHVKDIFLKNIRKYLDLD
;
A
#
# COMPACT_ATOMS: atom_id res chain seq x y z
N MET A 1 -9.87 15.10 14.92
CA MET A 1 -9.62 15.80 13.66
C MET A 1 -10.81 15.58 12.75
N LEU A 2 -11.69 16.60 12.64
CA LEU A 2 -12.79 16.60 11.69
C LEU A 2 -12.19 16.70 10.29
N ILE A 3 -12.03 15.55 9.65
CA ILE A 3 -11.82 15.48 8.21
C ILE A 3 -13.21 15.67 7.60
N ASP A 4 -13.67 16.91 7.52
CA ASP A 4 -14.75 17.28 6.60
C ASP A 4 -14.14 17.40 5.21
N PHE A 5 -13.81 16.23 4.66
CA PHE A 5 -13.58 16.05 3.26
C PHE A 5 -14.65 15.10 2.76
N ASN A 6 -15.25 15.48 1.64
CA ASN A 6 -16.25 14.70 0.90
C ASN A 6 -15.61 13.44 0.25
N TRP A 7 -14.76 12.71 0.97
CA TRP A 7 -14.15 11.45 0.57
C TRP A 7 -15.15 10.33 0.77
N ARG A 8 -15.80 9.90 -0.32
CA ARG A 8 -16.48 8.61 -0.34
C ARG A 8 -15.43 7.50 -0.41
N ILE A 9 -14.99 7.01 0.74
CA ILE A 9 -14.26 5.75 0.84
C ILE A 9 -15.19 4.65 0.31
N LYS A 10 -14.79 3.99 -0.78
CA LYS A 10 -15.47 2.82 -1.33
C LYS A 10 -14.43 1.72 -1.49
N LEU A 11 -14.73 0.53 -0.99
CA LEU A 11 -13.89 -0.67 -1.15
C LEU A 11 -14.05 -1.22 -2.58
N PHE A 12 -12.96 -1.65 -3.24
CA PHE A 12 -13.00 -2.05 -4.65
C PHE A 12 -12.18 -3.34 -4.98
N CYS A 13 -12.79 -4.53 -5.10
CA CYS A 13 -12.14 -5.72 -5.73
C CYS A 13 -11.88 -5.54 -7.25
N ILE A 14 -11.21 -6.49 -7.93
CA ILE A 14 -11.00 -6.56 -9.40
C ILE A 14 -12.16 -6.05 -10.27
N ASP A 15 -13.37 -6.57 -10.06
CA ASP A 15 -14.57 -6.14 -10.79
C ASP A 15 -14.85 -4.65 -10.58
N SER A 16 -14.57 -4.21 -9.36
CA SER A 16 -14.69 -2.85 -8.90
C SER A 16 -13.60 -1.93 -9.47
N LEU A 17 -12.37 -2.37 -9.77
CA LEU A 17 -11.37 -1.54 -10.51
C LEU A 17 -11.82 -1.24 -11.94
N ARG A 18 -12.40 -2.23 -12.63
CA ARG A 18 -12.99 -2.04 -13.97
C ARG A 18 -14.25 -1.17 -13.91
N GLU A 19 -15.12 -1.41 -12.93
CA GLU A 19 -16.37 -0.65 -12.77
C GLU A 19 -16.16 0.74 -12.18
N SER A 20 -15.06 0.99 -11.46
CA SER A 20 -14.76 2.30 -10.85
C SER A 20 -14.80 3.41 -11.90
N LEU A 21 -14.21 3.17 -13.07
CA LEU A 21 -14.21 4.09 -14.20
C LEU A 21 -15.61 4.29 -14.82
N ASN A 22 -16.57 3.37 -14.63
CA ASN A 22 -17.98 3.53 -15.04
C ASN A 22 -18.81 4.28 -14.00
N ILE A 23 -18.55 4.02 -12.72
CA ILE A 23 -19.32 4.54 -11.58
C ILE A 23 -18.87 5.96 -11.24
N LEU A 24 -17.56 6.23 -11.33
CA LEU A 24 -16.93 7.51 -10.95
C LEU A 24 -16.56 8.31 -12.20
N LYS A 25 -17.57 8.67 -13.00
CA LYS A 25 -17.38 9.37 -14.29
C LYS A 25 -16.75 10.75 -14.12
N ASP A 26 -17.15 11.46 -13.08
CA ASP A 26 -16.76 12.87 -12.82
C ASP A 26 -15.63 12.99 -11.79
N VAL A 27 -15.00 11.87 -11.41
CA VAL A 27 -13.85 11.86 -10.50
C VAL A 27 -12.57 11.74 -11.32
N ASP A 28 -11.63 12.66 -11.09
CA ASP A 28 -10.36 12.71 -11.81
C ASP A 28 -9.31 11.77 -11.25
N SER A 29 -9.30 11.55 -9.94
CA SER A 29 -8.26 10.78 -9.26
C SER A 29 -8.80 10.14 -7.98
N ILE A 30 -8.28 8.97 -7.63
CA ILE A 30 -8.61 8.25 -6.40
C ILE A 30 -7.36 7.63 -5.79
N LEU A 31 -7.41 7.40 -4.47
CA LEU A 31 -6.52 6.51 -3.76
C LEU A 31 -7.28 5.21 -3.51
N TYR A 32 -6.85 4.14 -4.17
CA TYR A 32 -7.30 2.78 -3.89
C TYR A 32 -6.44 2.18 -2.77
N MET A 33 -7.07 1.43 -1.87
CA MET A 33 -6.40 0.76 -0.75
C MET A 33 -7.15 -0.52 -0.37
N ASP A 34 -6.40 -1.55 0.02
CA ASP A 34 -6.95 -2.77 0.60
C ASP A 34 -7.54 -2.47 1.99
N SER A 35 -8.55 -3.25 2.40
CA SER A 35 -9.28 -3.05 3.65
C SER A 35 -8.42 -3.21 4.91
N ASP A 36 -7.31 -3.92 4.79
CA ASP A 36 -6.34 -4.21 5.84
C ASP A 36 -5.11 -3.30 5.73
N THR A 37 -5.33 -2.02 5.45
CA THR A 37 -4.28 -0.99 5.46
C THR A 37 -4.58 0.13 6.46
N LEU A 38 -3.54 0.64 7.12
CA LEU A 38 -3.62 1.70 8.12
C LEU A 38 -2.58 2.79 7.82
N PHE A 39 -2.94 4.06 8.00
CA PHE A 39 -2.06 5.19 7.76
C PHE A 39 -1.37 5.63 9.05
N LEU A 40 -0.04 5.65 9.05
CA LEU A 40 0.79 6.20 10.12
C LEU A 40 1.27 7.63 9.81
N THR A 41 0.75 8.22 8.73
CA THR A 41 1.00 9.60 8.27
C THR A 41 -0.32 10.18 7.75
N PRO A 42 -0.49 11.51 7.63
CA PRO A 42 -1.65 12.07 6.96
C PRO A 42 -1.83 11.47 5.55
N VAL A 43 -3.08 11.24 5.14
CA VAL A 43 -3.40 10.62 3.83
C VAL A 43 -2.89 11.48 2.67
N GLU A 44 -2.84 12.79 2.89
CA GLU A 44 -2.28 13.82 2.02
C GLU A 44 -0.85 13.49 1.60
N THR A 45 -0.03 12.91 2.49
CA THR A 45 1.34 12.50 2.17
C THR A 45 1.39 11.50 1.02
N VAL A 46 0.40 10.61 0.91
CA VAL A 46 0.28 9.68 -0.22
C VAL A 46 -0.26 10.43 -1.44
N TRP A 47 -1.31 11.23 -1.25
CA TRP A 47 -1.96 12.00 -2.32
C TRP A 47 -1.00 12.94 -3.06
N GLU A 48 -0.05 13.56 -2.35
CA GLU A 48 0.96 14.46 -2.90
C GLU A 48 1.82 13.82 -4.01
N HIS A 49 1.91 12.49 -4.06
CA HIS A 49 2.62 11.81 -5.13
C HIS A 49 1.97 12.01 -6.51
N PHE A 50 0.70 12.39 -6.61
CA PHE A 50 0.11 12.80 -7.91
C PHE A 50 0.87 13.98 -8.54
N HIS A 51 1.38 14.92 -7.74
CA HIS A 51 2.17 16.05 -8.24
C HIS A 51 3.55 15.63 -8.78
N LYS A 52 3.99 14.42 -8.45
CA LYS A 52 5.25 13.84 -8.94
C LYS A 52 5.07 13.05 -10.24
N PHE A 53 3.84 12.90 -10.73
CA PHE A 53 3.59 12.21 -11.99
C PHE A 53 4.10 13.06 -13.15
N ASN A 54 4.82 12.41 -14.07
CA ASN A 54 5.10 13.01 -15.36
C ASN A 54 3.83 13.06 -16.23
N ALA A 55 3.93 13.52 -17.48
CA ALA A 55 2.78 13.65 -18.38
C ALA A 55 2.11 12.32 -18.76
N THR A 56 2.81 11.19 -18.67
CA THR A 56 2.33 9.87 -19.14
C THR A 56 1.79 9.00 -18.01
N GLN A 57 2.25 9.18 -16.78
CA GLN A 57 1.91 8.34 -15.64
C GLN A 57 0.45 8.47 -15.25
N MET A 58 -0.23 7.34 -15.03
CA MET A 58 -1.64 7.30 -14.65
C MET A 58 -1.89 6.57 -13.35
N ALA A 59 -0.87 5.91 -12.78
CA ALA A 59 -0.98 5.25 -11.49
C ALA A 59 0.32 5.33 -10.70
N ALA A 60 0.22 5.13 -9.38
CA ALA A 60 1.36 4.87 -8.52
C ALA A 60 1.20 3.57 -7.73
N LEU A 61 2.27 2.78 -7.67
CA LEU A 61 2.34 1.53 -6.92
C LEU A 61 3.73 1.36 -6.29
N VAL A 62 3.83 0.49 -5.29
CA VAL A 62 5.13 0.07 -4.73
C VAL A 62 5.62 -1.20 -5.43
N PRO A 63 6.93 -1.48 -5.42
CA PRO A 63 7.44 -2.81 -5.75
C PRO A 63 6.79 -3.89 -4.87
N GLU A 64 6.54 -5.08 -5.43
CA GLU A 64 6.05 -6.23 -4.65
C GLU A 64 7.09 -6.66 -3.60
N HIS A 65 8.37 -6.47 -3.88
CA HIS A 65 9.46 -6.74 -2.95
C HIS A 65 10.59 -5.74 -3.19
N GLU A 66 11.51 -5.63 -2.23
CA GLU A 66 12.73 -4.82 -2.35
C GLU A 66 13.95 -5.66 -2.74
N ASP A 67 13.93 -6.97 -2.53
CA ASP A 67 15.04 -7.90 -2.83
C ASP A 67 14.64 -8.91 -3.93
N PRO A 68 15.37 -8.94 -5.07
CA PRO A 68 15.11 -9.91 -6.14
C PRO A 68 15.30 -11.36 -5.73
N ASN A 69 16.07 -11.67 -4.70
CA ASN A 69 16.30 -13.07 -4.31
C ASN A 69 15.08 -13.70 -3.62
N VAL A 70 14.21 -12.87 -3.06
CA VAL A 70 12.99 -13.29 -2.35
C VAL A 70 11.71 -12.94 -3.08
N GLY A 71 11.80 -12.30 -4.25
CA GLY A 71 10.62 -11.84 -4.96
C GLY A 71 9.74 -12.97 -5.50
N TRP A 72 8.42 -12.87 -5.36
CA TRP A 72 7.52 -13.88 -5.93
C TRP A 72 7.51 -13.84 -7.47
N TYR A 73 7.36 -12.66 -8.06
CA TYR A 73 7.20 -12.50 -9.51
C TYR A 73 8.38 -13.06 -10.31
N ASN A 74 9.60 -12.71 -9.93
CA ASN A 74 10.79 -13.13 -10.65
C ASN A 74 11.13 -14.63 -10.48
N ARG A 75 10.56 -15.30 -9.47
CA ARG A 75 10.80 -16.73 -9.22
C ARG A 75 9.70 -17.62 -9.76
N PHE A 76 8.45 -17.15 -9.73
CA PHE A 76 7.27 -18.01 -9.92
C PHE A 76 6.29 -17.53 -10.97
N ALA A 77 6.29 -16.25 -11.37
CA ALA A 77 5.31 -15.75 -12.33
C ALA A 77 5.49 -16.41 -13.70
N LYS A 78 4.37 -16.87 -14.27
CA LYS A 78 4.31 -17.48 -15.62
C LYS A 78 3.71 -16.53 -16.67
N HIS A 79 3.55 -15.27 -16.31
CA HIS A 79 3.04 -14.18 -17.13
C HIS A 79 3.98 -12.97 -17.04
N PRO A 80 3.88 -12.01 -17.96
CA PRO A 80 4.63 -10.77 -17.86
C PRO A 80 4.29 -10.00 -16.58
N TYR A 81 5.25 -9.28 -16.03
CA TYR A 81 5.07 -8.43 -14.86
C TYR A 81 5.94 -7.17 -14.96
N TYR A 82 5.61 -6.16 -14.17
CA TYR A 82 6.30 -4.88 -14.25
C TYR A 82 7.72 -4.94 -13.67
N GLY A 83 8.68 -4.37 -14.40
CA GLY A 83 10.06 -4.24 -13.94
C GLY A 83 10.70 -5.59 -13.58
N LYS A 84 11.49 -5.60 -12.51
CA LYS A 84 12.21 -6.80 -12.04
C LYS A 84 11.47 -7.58 -10.96
N LEU A 85 10.59 -6.92 -10.21
CA LEU A 85 10.02 -7.44 -8.97
C LEU A 85 8.51 -7.55 -9.00
N GLY A 86 7.86 -7.01 -10.04
CA GLY A 86 6.43 -6.73 -10.02
C GLY A 86 6.07 -5.62 -9.03
N VAL A 87 4.77 -5.33 -8.95
CA VAL A 87 4.21 -4.30 -8.06
C VAL A 87 3.06 -4.84 -7.23
N ASN A 88 2.86 -4.24 -6.05
CA ASN A 88 1.76 -4.60 -5.14
C ASN A 88 0.61 -3.61 -5.25
N SER A 89 -0.62 -4.10 -5.46
CA SER A 89 -1.81 -3.27 -5.68
C SER A 89 -2.51 -2.77 -4.42
N GLY A 90 -2.07 -3.18 -3.22
CA GLY A 90 -2.80 -2.89 -1.98
C GLY A 90 -2.86 -1.42 -1.57
N VAL A 91 -2.02 -0.56 -2.14
CA VAL A 91 -2.16 0.90 -2.07
C VAL A 91 -1.80 1.45 -3.44
N MET A 92 -2.76 2.08 -4.12
CA MET A 92 -2.61 2.54 -5.50
C MET A 92 -3.22 3.92 -5.70
N LEU A 93 -2.40 4.88 -6.15
CA LEU A 93 -2.93 6.12 -6.70
C LEU A 93 -3.39 5.87 -8.13
N MET A 94 -4.55 6.39 -8.50
CA MET A 94 -5.14 6.22 -9.81
C MET A 94 -5.61 7.57 -10.35
N ASN A 95 -5.00 8.02 -11.45
CA ASN A 95 -5.49 9.16 -12.22
C ASN A 95 -6.53 8.64 -13.23
N LEU A 96 -7.79 8.70 -12.84
CA LEU A 96 -8.91 8.16 -13.61
C LEU A 96 -9.06 8.85 -14.96
N THR A 97 -8.76 10.15 -15.05
CA THR A 97 -8.81 10.88 -16.33
C THR A 97 -7.82 10.31 -17.34
N ARG A 98 -6.57 10.05 -16.94
CA ARG A 98 -5.57 9.40 -17.80
C ARG A 98 -5.90 7.93 -18.05
N MET A 99 -6.42 7.20 -17.07
CA MET A 99 -6.83 5.80 -17.25
C MET A 99 -8.01 5.65 -18.24
N ARG A 100 -8.96 6.59 -18.24
CA ARG A 100 -10.05 6.67 -19.23
C ARG A 100 -9.48 6.95 -20.62
N ALA A 101 -8.59 7.94 -20.75
CA ALA A 101 -7.93 8.25 -22.03
C ALA A 101 -7.08 7.08 -22.55
N PHE A 102 -6.47 6.31 -21.65
CA PHE A 102 -5.72 5.09 -21.96
C PHE A 102 -6.63 3.90 -22.33
N GLN A 103 -7.95 4.02 -22.16
CA GLN A 103 -8.91 2.93 -22.38
C GLN A 103 -8.58 1.68 -21.56
N TRP A 104 -8.18 1.86 -20.29
CA TRP A 104 -7.76 0.79 -19.37
C TRP A 104 -8.63 -0.48 -19.42
N LYS A 105 -9.95 -0.32 -19.51
CA LYS A 105 -10.92 -1.44 -19.53
C LYS A 105 -10.72 -2.40 -20.69
N GLU A 106 -10.31 -1.90 -21.85
CA GLU A 106 -10.11 -2.68 -23.06
C GLU A 106 -8.94 -3.67 -22.90
N TYR A 107 -8.04 -3.43 -21.95
CA TYR A 107 -6.91 -4.33 -21.64
C TYR A 107 -7.30 -5.46 -20.69
N VAL A 108 -8.20 -5.20 -19.73
CA VAL A 108 -8.49 -6.11 -18.61
C VAL A 108 -9.02 -7.47 -19.11
N VAL A 109 -10.04 -7.46 -19.96
CA VAL A 109 -10.71 -8.71 -20.41
C VAL A 109 -9.79 -9.56 -21.31
N PRO A 110 -9.10 -9.00 -22.32
CA PRO A 110 -8.16 -9.77 -23.13
C PRO A 110 -7.01 -10.36 -22.32
N ILE A 111 -6.42 -9.59 -21.39
CA ILE A 111 -5.35 -10.08 -20.51
C ILE A 111 -5.87 -11.22 -19.64
N TYR A 112 -7.01 -11.04 -18.98
CA TYR A 112 -7.62 -12.09 -18.18
C TYR A 112 -7.85 -13.37 -19.00
N LYS A 113 -8.48 -13.26 -20.17
CA LYS A 113 -8.74 -14.42 -21.04
C LYS A 113 -7.45 -15.16 -21.44
N LYS A 114 -6.38 -14.42 -21.73
CA LYS A 114 -5.08 -14.97 -22.15
C LYS A 114 -4.34 -15.64 -21.00
N TYR A 115 -4.38 -15.08 -19.80
CA TYR A 115 -3.56 -15.50 -18.67
C TYR A 115 -4.34 -16.16 -17.52
N LYS A 116 -5.67 -16.38 -17.63
CA LYS A 116 -6.52 -16.91 -16.54
C LYS A 116 -6.00 -18.17 -15.84
N LEU A 117 -5.28 -19.05 -16.54
CA LEU A 117 -4.70 -20.27 -15.97
C LEU A 117 -3.32 -20.06 -15.33
N LYS A 118 -2.77 -18.85 -15.42
CA LYS A 118 -1.45 -18.44 -14.95
C LYS A 118 -1.51 -17.32 -13.91
N ILE A 119 -2.65 -16.64 -13.81
CA ILE A 119 -2.93 -15.64 -12.77
C ILE A 119 -3.03 -16.35 -11.42
N THR A 120 -2.27 -15.86 -10.45
CA THR A 120 -2.23 -16.31 -9.06
C THR A 120 -2.78 -15.23 -8.11
N TRP A 121 -2.46 -13.96 -8.35
CA TRP A 121 -2.80 -12.82 -7.48
C TRP A 121 -3.90 -11.91 -8.05
N GLY A 122 -4.79 -12.43 -8.90
CA GLY A 122 -6.00 -11.72 -9.31
C GLY A 122 -5.74 -10.41 -10.09
N ASP A 123 -6.23 -9.28 -9.58
CA ASP A 123 -6.04 -7.93 -10.16
C ASP A 123 -4.57 -7.59 -10.25
N GLN A 124 -3.82 -7.89 -9.19
CA GLN A 124 -2.42 -7.51 -9.12
C GLN A 124 -1.63 -8.03 -10.33
N ASP A 125 -1.91 -9.27 -10.76
CA ASP A 125 -1.27 -9.85 -11.95
C ASP A 125 -1.71 -9.14 -13.24
N ILE A 126 -3.00 -8.78 -13.37
CA ILE A 126 -3.50 -8.03 -14.53
C ILE A 126 -2.84 -6.65 -14.60
N ILE A 127 -2.76 -5.94 -13.47
CA ILE A 127 -2.11 -4.64 -13.33
C ILE A 127 -0.62 -4.76 -13.72
N ASN A 128 0.06 -5.79 -13.21
CA ASN A 128 1.45 -6.07 -13.54
C ASN A 128 1.65 -6.33 -15.04
N ILE A 129 0.75 -7.08 -15.68
CA ILE A 129 0.81 -7.35 -17.14
C ILE A 129 0.59 -6.06 -17.94
N ILE A 130 -0.37 -5.21 -17.55
CA ILE A 130 -0.60 -3.92 -18.22
C ILE A 130 0.67 -3.06 -18.16
N PHE A 131 1.23 -2.88 -16.97
CA PHE A 131 2.41 -2.03 -16.81
C PHE A 131 3.69 -2.66 -17.35
N HIS A 132 3.76 -3.99 -17.50
CA HIS A 132 4.85 -4.62 -18.26
C HIS A 132 4.92 -4.09 -19.70
N TYR A 133 3.77 -3.97 -20.37
CA TYR A 133 3.69 -3.45 -21.75
C TYR A 133 3.64 -1.93 -21.84
N HIS A 134 3.30 -1.25 -20.74
CA HIS A 134 3.18 0.21 -20.67
C HIS A 134 3.93 0.79 -19.46
N PRO A 135 5.27 0.59 -19.37
CA PRO A 135 6.02 0.95 -18.18
C PRO A 135 6.08 2.47 -17.94
N ASP A 136 5.94 3.28 -18.99
CA ASP A 136 5.89 4.75 -18.91
C ASP A 136 4.62 5.28 -18.22
N LYS A 137 3.61 4.43 -18.00
CA LYS A 137 2.34 4.79 -17.36
C LYS A 137 2.35 4.62 -15.84
N LEU A 138 3.42 4.06 -15.27
CA LEU A 138 3.52 3.79 -13.84
C LEU A 138 4.54 4.69 -13.16
N TYR A 139 4.14 5.28 -12.05
CA TYR A 139 5.04 5.93 -11.10
C TYR A 139 5.31 4.95 -9.96
N ILE A 140 6.57 4.70 -9.63
CA ILE A 140 6.92 3.85 -8.49
C ILE A 140 7.22 4.73 -7.28
N TYR A 141 6.45 4.55 -6.21
CA TYR A 141 6.74 5.14 -4.91
C TYR A 141 7.33 4.13 -3.94
N SER A 142 7.92 4.66 -2.88
CA SER A 142 8.68 3.91 -1.88
C SER A 142 7.85 2.81 -1.20
N CYS A 143 8.47 1.68 -0.88
CA CYS A 143 7.93 0.59 -0.06
C CYS A 143 7.28 1.05 1.26
N ARG A 144 7.67 2.22 1.80
CA ARG A 144 7.05 2.80 3.01
C ARG A 144 5.55 3.10 2.87
N PHE A 145 5.05 3.25 1.64
CA PHE A 145 3.64 3.56 1.33
C PHE A 145 2.74 2.34 1.15
N ASN A 146 3.28 1.14 1.33
CA ASN A 146 2.55 -0.11 1.40
C ASN A 146 3.45 -1.14 2.08
N TYR A 147 3.72 -0.88 3.36
CA TYR A 147 4.68 -1.62 4.16
C TYR A 147 4.04 -2.89 4.71
N ARG A 148 4.53 -4.04 4.25
CA ARG A 148 4.06 -5.38 4.64
C ARG A 148 5.12 -6.13 5.47
N PRO A 149 4.75 -7.25 6.12
CA PRO A 149 5.69 -8.00 6.95
C PRO A 149 6.91 -8.55 6.21
N ASP A 150 6.81 -8.80 4.90
CA ASP A 150 7.96 -9.21 4.09
C ASP A 150 9.12 -8.21 4.12
N HIS A 151 8.87 -6.94 4.46
CA HIS A 151 9.93 -5.93 4.57
C HIS A 151 10.77 -6.02 5.85
N CYS A 152 10.36 -6.80 6.86
CA CYS A 152 11.11 -6.97 8.11
C CYS A 152 11.13 -8.40 8.66
N MET A 153 10.45 -9.36 8.03
CA MET A 153 10.32 -10.73 8.53
C MET A 153 11.67 -11.44 8.69
N TYR A 154 12.65 -11.15 7.82
CA TYR A 154 14.01 -11.73 7.89
C TYR A 154 15.05 -10.69 8.27
N THR A 155 15.05 -9.57 7.56
CA THR A 155 15.86 -8.38 7.84
C THR A 155 15.10 -7.18 7.29
N SER A 156 15.45 -5.98 7.75
CA SER A 156 14.84 -4.76 7.21
C SER A 156 15.39 -4.45 5.82
N VAL A 157 14.53 -4.58 4.82
CA VAL A 157 14.88 -4.36 3.40
C VAL A 157 14.34 -3.04 2.85
N CYS A 158 13.36 -2.43 3.51
CA CYS A 158 12.79 -1.15 3.08
C CYS A 158 13.56 0.05 3.64
N LYS A 159 14.63 0.47 2.95
CA LYS A 159 15.54 1.54 3.40
C LYS A 159 14.88 2.90 3.59
N GLN A 160 13.84 3.18 2.82
CA GLN A 160 13.09 4.43 2.99
C GLN A 160 12.21 4.42 4.25
N ALA A 161 11.70 3.26 4.68
CA ALA A 161 11.02 3.16 5.97
C ALA A 161 12.01 3.30 7.13
N GLU A 162 13.21 2.72 7.02
CA GLU A 162 14.29 2.95 8.00
C GLU A 162 14.63 4.43 8.14
N LYS A 163 14.69 5.18 7.03
CA LYS A 163 15.02 6.61 7.04
C LYS A 163 13.86 7.47 7.53
N GLU A 164 12.69 7.34 6.89
CA GLU A 164 11.59 8.30 7.02
C GLU A 164 10.43 7.81 7.88
N GLY A 165 10.39 6.53 8.25
CA GLY A 165 9.27 5.87 8.93
C GLY A 165 8.29 5.21 7.96
N VAL A 166 7.51 4.24 8.43
CA VAL A 166 6.43 3.61 7.67
C VAL A 166 5.28 4.59 7.51
N ALA A 167 4.85 4.85 6.27
CA ALA A 167 3.74 5.76 5.98
C ALA A 167 2.39 5.03 5.98
N VAL A 168 2.31 3.89 5.30
CA VAL A 168 1.11 3.04 5.28
C VAL A 168 1.54 1.62 5.60
N ILE A 169 0.94 1.04 6.63
CA ILE A 169 1.15 -0.36 7.01
C ILE A 169 0.02 -1.21 6.40
N HIS A 170 0.37 -2.38 5.89
CA HIS A 170 -0.55 -3.30 5.24
C HIS A 170 -0.48 -4.67 5.91
N GLY A 171 -1.57 -5.03 6.60
CA GLY A 171 -1.79 -6.28 7.31
C GLY A 171 -2.05 -7.49 6.40
N SER A 172 -1.44 -7.50 5.21
CA SER A 172 -1.66 -8.50 4.16
C SER A 172 -1.62 -9.93 4.70
N ARG A 173 -2.37 -10.87 4.11
CA ARG A 173 -2.44 -12.27 4.57
C ARG A 173 -2.92 -12.42 6.03
N GLY A 174 -3.65 -11.43 6.57
CA GLY A 174 -4.21 -11.45 7.92
C GLY A 174 -3.18 -11.17 9.02
N PHE A 175 -2.05 -10.52 8.70
CA PHE A 175 -0.97 -10.30 9.66
C PHE A 175 -1.31 -9.31 10.79
N PHE A 176 -2.38 -8.52 10.67
CA PHE A 176 -2.92 -7.76 11.81
C PHE A 176 -3.50 -8.65 12.93
N HIS A 177 -3.93 -9.86 12.60
CA HIS A 177 -4.53 -10.79 13.56
C HIS A 177 -3.66 -12.03 13.81
N SER A 178 -2.42 -12.03 13.32
CA SER A 178 -1.53 -13.18 13.40
C SER A 178 -0.48 -12.99 14.50
N GLU A 179 -0.40 -13.94 15.43
CA GLU A 179 0.67 -14.01 16.44
C GLU A 179 2.07 -14.16 15.84
N LYS A 180 2.18 -14.48 14.54
CA LYS A 180 3.46 -14.54 13.82
C LYS A 180 4.08 -13.16 13.61
N GLN A 181 3.28 -12.08 13.67
CA GLN A 181 3.72 -10.70 13.45
C GLN A 181 3.18 -9.77 14.55
N PRO A 182 3.69 -9.90 15.80
CA PRO A 182 3.24 -9.11 16.95
C PRO A 182 3.35 -7.59 16.74
N VAL A 183 4.30 -7.11 15.94
CA VAL A 183 4.41 -5.68 15.60
C VAL A 183 3.21 -5.19 14.78
N PHE A 184 2.73 -5.98 13.82
CA PHE A 184 1.56 -5.62 13.02
C PHE A 184 0.28 -5.67 13.86
N GLN A 185 0.18 -6.67 14.74
CA GLN A 185 -0.90 -6.76 15.72
C GLN A 185 -0.90 -5.58 16.69
N ALA A 186 0.27 -5.18 17.20
CA ALA A 186 0.43 -4.03 18.09
C ALA A 186 -0.10 -2.74 17.43
N VAL A 187 0.29 -2.48 16.18
CA VAL A 187 -0.20 -1.32 15.43
C VAL A 187 -1.71 -1.39 15.24
N TYR A 188 -2.25 -2.52 14.74
CA TYR A 188 -3.69 -2.67 14.53
C TYR A 188 -4.48 -2.47 15.83
N ARG A 189 -4.02 -3.07 16.93
CA ARG A 189 -4.64 -2.95 18.25
C ARG A 189 -4.70 -1.51 18.74
N SER A 190 -3.63 -0.72 18.54
CA SER A 190 -3.66 0.71 18.89
C SER A 190 -4.72 1.49 18.10
N PHE A 191 -4.98 1.15 16.84
CA PHE A 191 -6.07 1.77 16.08
C PHE A 191 -7.45 1.29 16.54
N GLU A 192 -7.58 0.00 16.87
CA GLU A 192 -8.84 -0.60 17.32
C GLU A 192 -9.28 -0.03 18.69
N GLU A 193 -8.34 0.18 19.60
CA GLU A 193 -8.61 0.71 20.94
C GLU A 193 -8.70 2.25 20.98
N PHE A 194 -8.27 2.95 19.93
CA PHE A 194 -8.30 4.41 19.90
C PHE A 194 -9.69 4.97 19.61
N HIS A 195 -10.17 5.82 20.51
CA HIS A 195 -11.41 6.57 20.33
C HIS A 195 -11.19 7.84 19.52
N LEU A 196 -11.88 7.97 18.40
CA LEU A 196 -11.83 9.18 17.57
C LEU A 196 -12.20 10.42 18.38
N GLY A 197 -11.32 11.41 18.38
CA GLY A 197 -11.47 12.64 19.17
C GLY A 197 -10.76 12.62 20.52
N GLY A 198 -10.17 11.49 20.93
CA GLY A 198 -9.29 11.39 22.08
C GLY A 198 -7.94 12.10 21.92
N ASP A 199 -7.14 12.08 22.99
CA ASP A 199 -5.79 12.64 23.02
C ASP A 199 -4.83 11.72 22.26
N VAL A 200 -4.37 12.15 21.08
CA VAL A 200 -3.52 11.32 20.21
C VAL A 200 -2.20 10.94 20.89
N TYR A 201 -1.67 11.78 21.78
CA TYR A 201 -0.42 11.45 22.49
C TYR A 201 -0.68 10.37 23.55
N LYS A 202 -1.64 10.60 24.46
CA LYS A 202 -1.90 9.70 25.58
C LYS A 202 -2.63 8.42 25.19
N ASP A 203 -3.66 8.56 24.35
CA ASP A 203 -4.61 7.49 24.06
C ASP A 203 -4.18 6.65 22.85
N PHE A 204 -3.23 7.13 22.03
CA PHE A 204 -2.73 6.39 20.87
C PHE A 204 -1.22 6.18 20.91
N TYR A 205 -0.42 7.24 20.91
CA TYR A 205 1.05 7.13 20.81
C TYR A 205 1.66 6.32 21.98
N GLN A 206 1.33 6.66 23.22
CA GLN A 206 1.86 5.95 24.39
C GLN A 206 1.45 4.47 24.42
N GLN A 207 0.23 4.15 24.00
CA GLN A 207 -0.25 2.77 23.91
C GLN A 207 0.50 1.99 22.82
N LEU A 208 0.64 2.58 21.64
CA LEU A 208 1.40 2.00 20.53
C LEU A 208 2.85 1.72 20.93
N GLU A 209 3.51 2.70 21.54
CA GLU A 209 4.87 2.55 22.04
C GLU A 209 4.96 1.37 23.02
N SER A 210 4.07 1.30 24.01
CA SER A 210 4.02 0.19 24.98
C SER A 210 3.79 -1.18 24.31
N TYR A 211 2.93 -1.28 23.30
CA TYR A 211 2.71 -2.54 22.59
C TYR A 211 3.90 -2.94 21.74
N LEU A 212 4.55 -1.98 21.08
CA LEU A 212 5.76 -2.24 20.31
C LEU A 212 6.94 -2.65 21.19
N GLU A 213 7.06 -2.07 22.39
CA GLU A 213 8.05 -2.51 23.40
C GLU A 213 7.84 -3.98 23.78
N SER A 214 6.59 -4.44 23.82
CA SER A 214 6.23 -5.82 24.14
C SER A 214 6.43 -6.80 22.97
N ALA A 215 6.54 -6.29 21.74
CA ALA A 215 6.59 -7.06 20.49
C ALA A 215 8.02 -7.32 19.96
N GLN A 216 9.06 -7.19 20.80
CA GLN A 216 10.47 -7.19 20.37
C GLN A 216 11.05 -8.54 19.96
N ASN A 217 10.36 -9.66 20.22
CA ASN A 217 10.93 -11.01 20.10
C ASN A 217 11.03 -11.52 18.63
N ASN A 218 10.96 -10.65 17.63
CA ASN A 218 11.13 -11.02 16.23
C ASN A 218 11.87 -9.93 15.41
N ASN A 219 12.22 -10.25 14.17
CA ASN A 219 12.98 -9.36 13.30
C ASN A 219 12.30 -8.01 13.03
N CYS A 220 10.96 -7.98 12.97
CA CYS A 220 10.22 -6.72 12.86
C CYS A 220 10.29 -5.89 14.15
N GLY A 221 10.33 -6.54 15.32
CA GLY A 221 10.49 -5.90 16.61
C GLY A 221 11.83 -5.17 16.74
N HIS A 222 12.90 -5.67 16.12
CA HIS A 222 14.21 -4.99 16.07
C HIS A 222 14.19 -3.68 15.28
N VAL A 223 13.17 -3.45 14.45
CA VAL A 223 13.00 -2.20 13.68
C VAL A 223 11.72 -1.45 14.06
N LYS A 224 11.16 -1.70 15.25
CA LYS A 224 9.90 -1.11 15.73
C LYS A 224 9.82 0.43 15.61
N ASP A 225 10.96 1.12 15.73
CA ASP A 225 11.01 2.59 15.71
C ASP A 225 10.48 3.18 14.39
N ILE A 226 10.60 2.45 13.27
CA ILE A 226 10.09 2.92 11.98
C ILE A 226 8.57 3.13 11.98
N PHE A 227 7.83 2.43 12.86
CA PHE A 227 6.38 2.56 13.00
C PHE A 227 5.98 3.77 13.85
N LEU A 228 6.90 4.29 14.68
CA LEU A 228 6.66 5.46 15.54
C LEU A 228 7.04 6.78 14.86
N LYS A 229 8.05 6.77 13.97
CA LYS A 229 8.66 7.98 13.36
C LYS A 229 7.66 9.01 12.82
N ASN A 230 6.68 8.59 12.03
CA ASN A 230 5.75 9.54 11.44
C ASN A 230 4.76 10.11 12.46
N ILE A 231 4.37 9.31 13.46
CA ILE A 231 3.48 9.75 14.53
C ILE A 231 4.21 10.75 15.43
N ARG A 232 5.48 10.49 15.77
CA ARG A 232 6.33 11.41 16.53
C ARG A 232 6.46 12.76 15.85
N LYS A 233 6.71 12.78 14.53
CA LYS A 233 6.71 14.00 13.72
C LYS A 233 5.37 14.73 13.72
N TYR A 234 4.26 14.00 13.65
CA TYR A 234 2.92 14.59 13.70
C TYR A 234 2.60 15.23 15.06
N LEU A 235 3.19 14.70 16.14
CA LEU A 235 3.01 15.17 17.51
C LEU A 235 4.11 16.15 17.97
N ASP A 236 4.99 16.59 17.07
CA ASP A 236 6.14 17.47 17.36
C ASP A 236 7.05 16.93 18.50
N LEU A 237 7.27 15.61 18.52
CA LEU A 237 8.13 14.94 19.51
C LEU A 237 9.60 14.79 19.06
N ASP A 238 9.91 15.15 17.82
CA ASP A 238 11.22 15.05 17.16
C ASP A 238 11.60 16.34 16.41
#